data_AF-A0A6C0KQM7-F1
#
_entry.id   AF-A0A6C0KQM7-F1
#
_cell.length_a   1.000
_cell.length_b   1.000
_cell.length_c   1.000
_cell.angle_alpha   90.00
_cell.angle_beta   90.00
_cell.angle_gamma   90.00
#
_symmetry.space_group_name_H-M   'P 1'
#
loop_
_entity.id
_entity.type
_entity.pdbx_description
1 polymer ?
#
loop_
_entity_poly.entity_id
_entity_poly.type
_entity_poly.pdbx_seq_one_letter_code
_entity_poly.pdbx_strand_id
1 'polypeptide(L)'
;MVNKSNKFFTRIYSSTKYINITVFLITFLLGLIYMYCFDYNRKVVVYPTPHNIDKIEYKDEAGNCYGYKIKDVKCPSNKSKIEILPL
;
A
#
# COMPACT_ATOMS: atom_id res chain seq x y z
N MET A 1 3.70 52.81 -1.27
CA MET A 1 3.17 51.53 -0.74
C MET A 1 4.25 50.45 -0.74
N VAL A 2 5.34 50.65 0.00
CA VAL A 2 6.44 49.70 0.14
C VAL A 2 6.65 49.51 1.63
N ASN A 3 6.06 48.47 2.26
CA ASN A 3 6.53 47.97 3.58
C ASN A 3 5.75 46.82 4.26
N LYS A 4 4.79 46.14 3.61
CA LYS A 4 4.10 45.01 4.26
C LYS A 4 4.64 43.63 3.87
N SER A 5 4.99 43.43 2.60
CA SER A 5 5.62 42.19 2.11
C SER A 5 7.04 41.98 2.67
N ASN A 6 7.86 43.05 2.71
CA ASN A 6 9.24 42.98 3.21
C ASN A 6 9.36 42.69 4.71
N LYS A 7 8.35 43.07 5.52
CA LYS A 7 8.32 42.81 6.97
C LYS A 7 7.97 41.35 7.29
N PHE A 8 7.22 40.69 6.41
CA PHE A 8 6.91 39.27 6.50
C PHE A 8 8.10 38.42 6.03
N PHE A 9 8.72 38.78 4.90
CA PHE A 9 9.95 38.15 4.42
C PHE A 9 11.11 38.25 5.43
N THR A 10 11.29 39.41 6.09
CA THR A 10 12.31 39.58 7.14
C THR A 10 12.04 38.77 8.41
N ARG A 11 10.77 38.47 8.73
CA ARG A 11 10.40 37.60 9.87
C ARG A 11 10.63 36.12 9.57
N ILE A 12 10.49 35.68 8.31
CA ILE A 12 10.87 34.34 7.84
C ILE A 12 12.41 34.21 7.79
N TYR A 13 13.11 35.26 7.37
CA TYR A 13 14.58 35.29 7.27
C TYR A 13 15.29 35.18 8.64
N SER A 14 14.58 35.46 9.74
CA SER A 14 15.13 35.36 11.10
C SER A 14 15.31 33.91 11.58
N SER A 15 14.55 32.96 11.03
CA SER A 15 14.61 31.53 11.41
C SER A 15 15.44 30.67 10.44
N THR A 16 15.83 31.21 9.28
CA THR A 16 16.70 30.54 8.29
C THR A 16 18.20 30.65 8.62
N LYS A 17 18.56 31.13 9.81
CA LYS A 17 19.97 31.26 10.23
C LYS A 17 20.69 29.90 10.34
N TYR A 18 19.95 28.81 10.56
CA TYR A 18 20.50 27.47 10.81
C TYR A 18 20.11 26.42 9.76
N ILE A 19 19.16 26.73 8.87
CA ILE A 19 18.62 25.78 7.90
C ILE A 19 18.78 26.35 6.49
N ASN A 20 19.55 25.65 5.66
CA ASN A 20 19.64 25.95 4.24
C ASN A 20 18.41 25.38 3.53
N ILE A 21 17.46 26.26 3.17
CA ILE A 21 16.19 25.89 2.52
C ILE A 21 16.43 25.14 1.20
N THR A 22 17.44 25.50 0.42
CA THR A 22 17.75 24.83 -0.85
C THR A 22 18.16 23.38 -0.62
N VAL A 23 19.05 23.14 0.36
CA VAL A 23 19.49 21.78 0.70
C VAL A 23 18.32 20.96 1.25
N PHE A 24 17.48 21.54 2.12
CA PHE A 24 16.29 20.88 2.64
C PHE A 24 15.32 20.46 1.53
N LEU A 25 15.05 21.34 0.56
CA LEU A 25 14.15 21.03 -0.55
C LEU A 25 14.70 19.93 -1.45
N ILE A 26 16.01 19.95 -1.74
CA ILE A 26 16.66 18.91 -2.56
C ILE A 26 16.58 17.55 -1.87
N THR A 27 16.94 17.46 -0.58
CA THR A 27 16.91 16.19 0.14
C THR A 27 15.49 15.69 0.36
N PHE A 28 14.52 16.59 0.56
CA PHE A 28 13.11 16.24 0.65
C PHE A 28 12.58 15.65 -0.66
N LEU A 29 12.92 16.25 -1.81
CA LEU A 29 12.52 15.72 -3.12
C LEU A 29 13.12 14.33 -3.37
N LEU A 30 14.40 14.15 -3.04
CA LEU A 30 15.06 12.85 -3.14
C LEU A 30 14.40 11.80 -2.25
N GLY A 31 13.97 12.18 -1.03
CA GLY A 31 13.21 11.31 -0.14
C GLY A 31 11.87 10.87 -0.72
N LEU A 32 11.13 11.79 -1.35
CA LEU A 32 9.88 11.47 -2.03
C LEU A 32 10.09 10.52 -3.21
N ILE A 33 11.11 10.77 -4.03
CA ILE A 33 11.47 9.90 -5.16
C ILE A 33 11.86 8.51 -4.67
N TYR A 34 12.67 8.42 -3.61
CA TYR A 34 13.05 7.16 -3.01
C TYR A 34 11.82 6.37 -2.54
N MET A 35 10.89 7.01 -1.82
CA MET A 35 9.68 6.36 -1.34
C MET A 35 8.76 5.90 -2.48
N TYR A 36 8.70 6.65 -3.57
CA TYR A 36 7.95 6.28 -4.76
C TYR A 36 8.52 5.05 -5.46
N CYS A 37 9.86 4.98 -5.58
CA CYS A 37 10.52 3.85 -6.23
C CYS A 37 10.52 2.57 -5.37
N PHE A 38 10.54 2.71 -4.03
CA PHE A 38 10.57 1.59 -3.10
C PHE A 38 9.15 1.11 -2.78
N ASP A 39 8.52 0.41 -3.72
CA ASP A 39 7.19 -0.19 -3.52
C ASP A 39 7.30 -1.48 -2.70
N TYR A 40 6.82 -1.45 -1.45
CA TYR A 40 6.75 -2.62 -0.60
C TYR A 40 5.46 -3.39 -0.91
N ASN A 41 5.50 -4.17 -2.00
CA ASN A 41 4.45 -5.13 -2.36
C ASN A 41 4.36 -6.23 -1.29
N ARG A 42 3.64 -5.96 -0.20
CA ARG A 42 3.33 -6.97 0.84
C ARG A 42 2.45 -8.04 0.23
N LYS A 43 3.04 -9.18 -0.11
CA LYS A 43 2.27 -10.39 -0.42
C LYS A 43 1.67 -10.93 0.88
N VAL A 44 0.36 -10.79 1.05
CA VAL A 44 -0.38 -11.43 2.13
C VAL A 44 -0.99 -12.72 1.56
N VAL A 45 -0.56 -13.86 2.07
CA VAL A 45 -1.13 -15.16 1.68
C VAL A 45 -2.41 -15.36 2.48
N VAL A 46 -3.55 -15.26 1.81
CA VAL A 46 -4.87 -15.49 2.40
C VAL A 46 -5.51 -16.68 1.69
N TYR A 47 -6.10 -17.61 2.44
CA TYR A 47 -6.83 -18.73 1.86
C TYR A 47 -8.29 -18.38 1.58
N PRO A 48 -8.87 -18.92 0.49
CA PRO A 48 -10.29 -18.78 0.21
C PRO A 48 -11.13 -19.45 1.28
N THR A 49 -12.10 -18.72 1.80
CA THR A 49 -13.11 -19.17 2.77
C THR A 49 -14.48 -18.71 2.31
N PRO A 50 -15.56 -19.39 2.75
CA PRO A 50 -16.92 -18.99 2.41
C PRO A 50 -17.30 -17.54 2.73
N HIS A 51 -16.59 -16.91 3.65
CA HIS A 51 -16.87 -15.55 4.10
C HIS A 51 -16.04 -14.46 3.40
N ASN A 52 -14.92 -14.85 2.76
CA ASN A 52 -14.02 -13.90 2.10
C ASN A 52 -14.02 -14.02 0.57
N ILE A 53 -14.61 -15.07 0.00
CA ILE A 53 -14.53 -15.38 -1.44
C ILE A 53 -15.03 -14.25 -2.33
N ASP A 54 -16.07 -13.54 -1.89
CA ASP A 54 -16.70 -12.43 -2.64
C ASP A 54 -16.07 -11.07 -2.32
N LYS A 55 -15.08 -11.04 -1.41
CA LYS A 55 -14.49 -9.79 -0.88
C LYS A 55 -13.06 -9.57 -1.34
N ILE A 56 -12.37 -10.61 -1.81
CA ILE A 56 -10.96 -10.53 -2.21
C ILE A 56 -10.71 -11.25 -3.53
N GLU A 57 -9.81 -10.68 -4.33
CA GLU A 57 -9.30 -11.28 -5.56
C GLU A 57 -7.89 -11.83 -5.31
N TYR A 58 -7.57 -12.93 -5.97
CA TYR A 58 -6.29 -13.61 -5.84
C TYR A 58 -5.43 -13.29 -7.05
N LYS A 59 -4.14 -13.05 -6.81
CA LYS A 59 -3.14 -12.83 -7.86
C LYS A 59 -2.21 -14.03 -7.93
N ASP A 60 -2.12 -14.67 -9.09
CA ASP A 60 -1.15 -15.75 -9.31
C ASP A 60 0.27 -15.21 -9.55
N GLU A 61 1.23 -16.12 -9.65
CA GLU A 61 2.62 -15.79 -9.97
C GLU A 61 2.81 -15.25 -11.39
N ALA A 62 1.87 -15.54 -12.31
CA ALA A 62 1.84 -15.00 -13.66
C ALA A 62 1.23 -13.59 -13.75
N GLY A 63 0.73 -13.05 -12.62
CA GLY A 63 0.15 -11.72 -12.53
C GLY A 63 -1.33 -11.63 -12.90
N ASN A 64 -2.00 -12.76 -13.16
CA ASN A 64 -3.43 -12.81 -13.43
C ASN A 64 -4.23 -12.68 -12.14
N CYS A 65 -5.31 -11.90 -12.20
CA CYS A 65 -6.25 -11.75 -11.09
C CYS A 65 -7.47 -12.67 -11.34
N TYR A 66 -7.84 -13.46 -10.34
CA TYR A 66 -8.97 -14.39 -10.41
C TYR A 66 -9.68 -14.50 -9.05
N GLY A 67 -10.97 -14.85 -9.11
CA GLY A 67 -11.79 -15.14 -7.94
C GLY A 67 -12.29 -16.57 -7.96
N TYR A 68 -12.47 -17.17 -6.79
CA TYR A 68 -13.10 -18.49 -6.68
C TYR A 68 -14.61 -18.34 -6.58
N LYS A 69 -15.35 -19.34 -7.05
CA LYS A 69 -16.80 -19.45 -6.82
C LYS A 69 -17.08 -20.70 -6.02
N ILE A 70 -17.86 -20.55 -4.96
CA ILE A 70 -18.28 -21.67 -4.14
C ILE A 70 -19.43 -22.37 -4.82
N LYS A 71 -19.35 -23.70 -4.87
CA LYS A 71 -20.41 -24.54 -5.36
C LYS A 71 -20.83 -25.46 -4.24
N ASP A 72 -22.05 -25.29 -3.76
CA ASP A 72 -22.64 -26.20 -2.79
C ASP A 72 -22.87 -27.56 -3.46
N VAL A 73 -22.30 -28.59 -2.84
CA VAL A 73 -22.44 -29.98 -3.29
C VAL A 73 -23.00 -30.82 -2.16
N LYS A 74 -23.74 -31.87 -2.51
CA LYS A 74 -24.22 -32.83 -1.52
C LYS A 74 -23.05 -33.61 -0.96
N CYS A 75 -22.84 -33.56 0.36
CA CYS A 75 -21.76 -34.31 1.00
C CYS A 75 -21.91 -35.82 0.72
N PRO A 76 -20.84 -36.50 0.28
CA PRO A 76 -20.89 -37.94 0.03
C PRO A 76 -21.11 -38.70 1.35
N SER A 77 -21.90 -39.77 1.32
CA SER A 77 -22.14 -40.61 2.51
C SER A 77 -20.88 -41.31 3.01
N ASN A 78 -19.91 -41.55 2.12
CA ASN A 78 -18.61 -42.12 2.46
C ASN A 78 -17.61 -41.00 2.79
N LYS A 79 -17.17 -40.95 4.05
CA LYS A 79 -16.23 -39.93 4.57
C LYS A 79 -14.85 -39.97 3.92
N SER A 80 -14.42 -41.11 3.37
CA SER A 80 -13.12 -41.24 2.70
C SER A 80 -13.05 -40.50 1.36
N LYS A 81 -14.20 -40.04 0.82
CA LYS A 81 -14.27 -39.23 -0.40
C LYS A 81 -14.22 -37.72 -0.14
N ILE A 82 -14.07 -37.32 1.12
CA ILE A 82 -13.97 -35.92 1.51
C ILE A 82 -12.49 -35.57 1.53
N GLU A 83 -12.08 -34.68 0.62
CA GLU A 83 -10.73 -34.10 0.64
C GLU A 83 -10.63 -33.11 1.80
N ILE A 84 -9.70 -33.38 2.72
CA ILE A 84 -9.40 -32.49 3.83
C ILE A 84 -8.20 -31.65 3.39
N LEU A 85 -8.40 -30.35 3.24
CA LEU A 85 -7.31 -29.42 2.98
C LEU A 85 -6.43 -29.35 4.24
N PRO A 86 -5.10 -29.49 4.14
CA PRO A 86 -4.22 -29.24 5.26
C PRO A 86 -4.30 -27.74 5.62
N LEU A 87 -4.68 -27.46 6.86
CA LEU A 87 -4.69 -26.12 7.45
C LEU A 87 -3.31 -25.75 8.01
#